data_AF-A0A1Q3GZX0-F1
#
_entry.id   AF-A0A1Q3GZX0-F1
#
_cell.length_a   1.000
_cell.length_b   1.000
_cell.length_c   1.000
_cell.angle_alpha   90.00
_cell.angle_beta   90.00
_cell.angle_gamma   90.00
#
_symmetry.space_group_name_H-M   'P 1'
#
loop_
_entity.id
_entity.type
_entity.pdbx_description
1 polymer ?
#
loop_
_entity_poly.entity_id
_entity_poly.type
_entity_poly.pdbx_seq_one_letter_code
_entity_poly.pdbx_strand_id
1 'polypeptide(L)'
;MKKISLLFVLMLSVVSLAISQNTKTSTKKKRVKFIPIPIISYSPETRLALGALGQLTFKLNGEDTLSRSSSAQATFIYTLNNQYLIEGEYTLLFNKEKYILNGEASFRKFPEFYYGIGNNTNETNEEEFSYLSFDWDGYFVRKLRPNLFVGISYKFSQMYGVELTENTTLGNSTLPGAKGFRVTGVGPTLIYDSRNSVINATRGAYVETFARFFNQSFGGDYDYQFYRIDARKYFPLSSDERHVLALQALGEFREGTIPVHQLSRMGGDAIMRGHYNGRFREKHYWAMQSEYRFPIYRFLGAVGFAGIGNVCKDCFSSDAFKDLKYSVGGGLRIMVDKEERVNLRIDYAFVEGGSEFYIQFTEAF
;
A
#
# COMPACT_ATOMS: atom_id res chain seq x y z
N MET A 1 24.72 -13.72 -3.21
CA MET A 1 23.67 -14.77 -3.30
C MET A 1 23.34 -15.50 -1.98
N LYS A 2 24.22 -15.54 -0.97
CA LYS A 2 23.97 -16.27 0.30
C LYS A 2 23.02 -15.58 1.33
N LYS A 3 22.67 -14.29 1.18
CA LYS A 3 21.85 -13.55 2.17
C LYS A 3 20.34 -13.50 1.86
N ILE A 4 19.93 -13.80 0.63
CA ILE A 4 18.49 -13.86 0.20
C ILE A 4 17.79 -15.10 0.78
N SER A 5 18.56 -16.16 1.08
CA SER A 5 18.05 -17.39 1.69
C SER A 5 17.45 -17.18 3.09
N LEU A 6 17.91 -16.21 3.88
CA LEU A 6 17.49 -16.07 5.27
C LEU A 6 16.10 -15.44 5.45
N LEU A 7 15.69 -14.55 4.54
CA LEU A 7 14.36 -13.92 4.58
C LEU A 7 13.27 -14.80 3.95
N PHE A 8 13.59 -15.54 2.89
CA PHE A 8 12.67 -16.53 2.31
C PHE A 8 12.34 -17.63 3.35
N VAL A 9 13.31 -17.96 4.21
CA VAL A 9 13.13 -18.85 5.36
C VAL A 9 12.15 -18.28 6.40
N LEU A 10 12.03 -16.96 6.58
CA LEU A 10 11.09 -16.39 7.56
C LEU A 10 9.63 -16.51 7.08
N MET A 11 9.35 -16.19 5.82
CA MET A 11 8.03 -16.34 5.18
C MET A 11 7.60 -17.81 5.15
N LEU A 12 8.49 -18.72 4.71
CA LEU A 12 8.26 -20.16 4.77
C LEU A 12 8.15 -20.68 6.21
N SER A 13 8.83 -20.10 7.19
CA SER A 13 8.73 -20.51 8.59
C SER A 13 7.38 -20.15 9.21
N VAL A 14 6.75 -19.05 8.82
CA VAL A 14 5.39 -18.70 9.29
C VAL A 14 4.36 -19.66 8.70
N VAL A 15 4.47 -19.97 7.41
CA VAL A 15 3.64 -20.97 6.73
C VAL A 15 3.89 -22.37 7.30
N SER A 16 5.15 -22.74 7.56
CA SER A 16 5.53 -24.04 8.11
C SER A 16 5.20 -24.16 9.60
N LEU A 17 5.24 -23.09 10.40
CA LEU A 17 4.70 -23.10 11.77
C LEU A 17 3.19 -23.31 11.77
N ALA A 18 2.47 -22.66 10.84
CA ALA A 18 1.03 -22.84 10.69
C ALA A 18 0.69 -24.30 10.28
N ILE A 19 1.49 -24.91 9.42
CA ILE A 19 1.32 -26.30 8.96
C ILE A 19 1.81 -27.33 10.00
N SER A 20 2.93 -27.08 10.68
CA SER A 20 3.55 -27.99 11.67
C SER A 20 2.77 -28.04 12.98
N GLN A 21 2.10 -26.95 13.37
CA GLN A 21 1.15 -26.99 14.50
C GLN A 21 -0.11 -27.83 14.22
N ASN A 22 -0.30 -28.31 13.00
CA ASN A 22 -1.42 -29.18 12.62
C ASN A 22 -1.13 -30.67 12.88
N THR A 23 0.13 -31.05 13.14
CA THR A 23 0.55 -32.47 13.28
C THR A 23 0.82 -32.94 14.70
N LYS A 24 0.61 -32.11 15.73
CA LYS A 24 0.71 -32.56 17.15
C LYS A 24 -0.57 -32.26 17.92
N THR A 25 -1.43 -33.27 17.96
CA THR A 25 -2.36 -33.66 19.04
C THR A 25 -3.06 -32.52 19.82
N SER A 26 -4.24 -32.10 19.36
CA SER A 26 -5.33 -31.63 20.23
C SER A 26 -6.67 -31.50 19.47
N THR A 27 -7.73 -32.02 20.07
CA THR A 27 -9.11 -32.22 19.60
C THR A 27 -9.94 -30.94 19.48
N LYS A 28 -9.43 -29.88 18.82
CA LYS A 28 -10.25 -28.74 18.36
C LYS A 28 -9.83 -28.34 16.95
N LYS A 29 -10.69 -28.61 15.96
CA LYS A 29 -10.53 -28.19 14.56
C LYS A 29 -10.26 -26.67 14.50
N LYS A 30 -9.00 -26.27 14.32
CA LYS A 30 -8.66 -24.89 13.95
C LYS A 30 -9.26 -24.62 12.57
N ARG A 31 -10.21 -23.68 12.48
CA ARG A 31 -10.85 -23.29 11.21
C ARG A 31 -9.87 -22.42 10.40
N VAL A 32 -9.08 -23.05 9.55
CA VAL A 32 -8.31 -22.37 8.50
C VAL A 32 -9.22 -22.26 7.28
N LYS A 33 -9.58 -21.03 6.87
CA LYS A 33 -10.30 -20.77 5.61
C LYS A 33 -9.26 -20.37 4.58
N PHE A 34 -9.13 -21.15 3.50
CA PHE A 34 -8.30 -20.82 2.34
C PHE A 34 -9.20 -20.48 1.16
N ILE A 35 -9.00 -19.30 0.57
CA ILE A 35 -9.75 -18.85 -0.61
C ILE A 35 -8.75 -18.57 -1.73
N PRO A 36 -8.68 -19.41 -2.77
CA PRO A 36 -7.94 -19.10 -3.99
C PRO A 36 -8.81 -18.24 -4.92
N ILE A 37 -8.31 -17.07 -5.31
CA ILE A 37 -8.98 -16.16 -6.24
C ILE A 37 -8.08 -16.01 -7.48
N PRO A 38 -8.51 -16.43 -8.68
CA PRO A 38 -7.74 -16.21 -9.89
C PRO A 38 -7.68 -14.70 -10.21
N ILE A 39 -6.51 -14.23 -10.62
CA ILE A 39 -6.27 -12.87 -11.11
C ILE A 39 -6.05 -12.96 -12.61
N ILE A 40 -6.85 -12.24 -13.37
CA ILE A 40 -6.67 -12.05 -14.80
C ILE A 40 -6.78 -10.56 -15.04
N SER A 41 -5.72 -9.95 -15.55
CA SER A 41 -5.74 -8.53 -15.90
C SER A 41 -5.04 -8.30 -17.24
N TYR A 42 -5.38 -7.19 -17.89
CA TYR A 42 -4.73 -6.74 -19.10
C TYR A 42 -4.46 -5.25 -18.98
N SER A 43 -3.23 -4.84 -19.26
CA SER A 43 -2.85 -3.43 -19.38
C SER A 43 -1.88 -3.25 -20.55
N PRO A 44 -1.76 -2.05 -21.15
CA PRO A 44 -0.73 -1.77 -22.14
C PRO A 44 0.68 -2.15 -21.67
N GLU A 45 0.97 -1.91 -20.39
CA GLU A 45 2.28 -2.11 -19.75
C GLU A 45 2.59 -3.60 -19.49
N THR A 46 1.58 -4.37 -19.11
CA THR A 46 1.75 -5.77 -18.69
C THR A 46 1.32 -6.79 -19.73
N ARG A 47 0.55 -6.36 -20.74
CA ARG A 47 -0.30 -7.24 -21.55
C ARG A 47 -1.13 -8.13 -20.63
N LEU A 48 -1.46 -9.35 -21.05
CA LEU A 48 -2.19 -10.30 -20.23
C LEU A 48 -1.32 -10.72 -19.03
N ALA A 49 -1.87 -10.53 -17.84
CA ALA A 49 -1.34 -11.00 -16.58
C ALA A 49 -2.26 -12.07 -16.00
N LEU A 50 -1.66 -13.16 -15.52
CA LEU A 50 -2.33 -14.27 -14.87
C LEU A 50 -1.74 -14.44 -13.47
N GLY A 51 -2.60 -14.66 -12.50
CA GLY A 51 -2.17 -14.79 -11.12
C GLY A 51 -3.17 -15.50 -10.24
N ALA A 52 -2.82 -15.60 -8.98
CA ALA A 52 -3.70 -16.11 -7.95
C ALA A 52 -3.43 -15.39 -6.63
N LEU A 53 -4.50 -15.11 -5.90
CA LEU A 53 -4.48 -14.67 -4.51
C LEU A 53 -4.92 -15.84 -3.63
N GLY A 54 -4.10 -16.19 -2.65
CA GLY A 54 -4.47 -17.11 -1.58
C GLY A 54 -4.64 -16.34 -0.27
N GLN A 55 -5.83 -16.40 0.34
CA GLN A 55 -6.08 -15.78 1.63
C GLN A 55 -6.28 -16.83 2.72
N LEU A 56 -5.65 -16.62 3.89
CA LEU A 56 -5.74 -17.45 5.08
C LEU A 56 -6.22 -16.61 6.26
N THR A 57 -7.24 -17.12 6.96
CA THR A 57 -7.73 -16.53 8.21
C THR A 57 -7.68 -17.58 9.32
N PHE A 58 -7.10 -17.22 10.48
CA PHE A 58 -6.87 -18.17 11.56
C PHE A 58 -6.77 -17.51 12.95
N LYS A 59 -6.81 -18.34 13.99
CA LYS A 59 -6.62 -17.95 15.39
C LYS A 59 -5.27 -18.43 15.89
N LEU A 60 -4.43 -17.51 16.38
CA LEU A 60 -3.15 -17.86 16.99
C LEU A 60 -3.33 -18.65 18.30
N ASN A 61 -4.32 -18.27 19.10
CA ASN A 61 -4.77 -19.06 20.25
C ASN A 61 -6.15 -19.69 19.95
N GLY A 62 -6.22 -21.02 19.89
CA GLY A 62 -7.43 -21.76 19.51
C GLY A 62 -8.57 -21.70 20.54
N GLU A 63 -8.29 -21.22 21.76
CA GLU A 63 -9.30 -21.04 22.81
C GLU A 63 -9.91 -19.64 22.85
N ASP A 64 -9.36 -18.69 22.07
CA ASP A 64 -9.81 -17.30 22.08
C ASP A 64 -10.97 -17.08 21.10
N THR A 65 -12.17 -17.02 21.67
CA THR A 65 -13.43 -16.75 20.96
C THR A 65 -13.77 -15.26 20.83
N LEU A 66 -13.05 -14.37 21.55
CA LEU A 66 -13.41 -12.96 21.66
C LEU A 66 -12.64 -12.06 20.70
N SER A 67 -11.39 -12.38 20.39
CA SER A 67 -10.59 -11.57 19.46
C SER A 67 -11.11 -11.66 18.02
N ARG A 68 -10.64 -10.82 17.12
CA ARG A 68 -10.69 -11.06 15.66
C ARG A 68 -9.70 -12.16 15.28
N SER A 69 -9.81 -12.64 14.04
CA SER A 69 -8.85 -13.61 13.48
C SER A 69 -7.64 -12.87 12.92
N SER A 70 -6.47 -13.51 13.03
CA SER A 70 -5.29 -13.12 12.24
C SER A 70 -5.51 -13.49 10.78
N SER A 71 -4.85 -12.78 9.88
CA SER A 71 -4.89 -13.03 8.44
C SER A 71 -3.49 -13.09 7.85
N ALA A 72 -3.35 -13.86 6.78
CA ALA A 72 -2.22 -13.82 5.88
C ALA A 72 -2.73 -13.99 4.45
N GLN A 73 -2.17 -13.26 3.51
CA GLN A 73 -2.48 -13.43 2.10
C GLN A 73 -1.19 -13.49 1.28
N ALA A 74 -1.25 -14.18 0.15
CA ALA A 74 -0.17 -14.24 -0.80
C ALA A 74 -0.72 -14.07 -2.22
N THR A 75 -0.14 -13.14 -2.97
CA THR A 75 -0.45 -12.85 -4.36
C THR A 75 0.71 -13.32 -5.22
N PHE A 76 0.41 -14.06 -6.28
CA PHE A 76 1.35 -14.36 -7.36
C PHE A 76 0.77 -13.84 -8.66
N ILE A 77 1.54 -13.05 -9.42
CA ILE A 77 1.18 -12.60 -10.76
C ILE A 77 2.36 -12.88 -11.70
N TYR A 78 2.06 -13.34 -12.90
CA TYR A 78 2.96 -13.52 -14.02
C TYR A 78 2.34 -12.93 -15.29
N THR A 79 3.12 -12.25 -16.11
CA THR A 79 2.61 -11.59 -17.33
C THR A 79 3.25 -12.13 -18.59
N LEU A 80 2.58 -11.95 -19.73
CA LEU A 80 3.13 -12.33 -21.04
C LEU A 80 4.42 -11.57 -21.41
N ASN A 81 4.67 -10.43 -20.76
CA ASN A 81 5.90 -9.66 -20.91
C ASN A 81 7.03 -10.16 -19.97
N ASN A 82 6.91 -11.37 -19.40
CA ASN A 82 7.87 -11.96 -18.45
C ASN A 82 8.10 -11.12 -17.19
N GLN A 83 7.05 -10.44 -16.73
CA GLN A 83 7.04 -9.73 -15.44
C GLN A 83 6.45 -10.66 -14.38
N TYR A 84 6.87 -10.48 -13.12
CA TYR A 84 6.34 -11.26 -12.01
C TYR A 84 6.25 -10.44 -10.72
N LEU A 85 5.23 -10.74 -9.92
CA LEU A 85 5.02 -10.20 -8.59
C LEU A 85 4.70 -11.37 -7.66
N ILE A 86 5.51 -11.53 -6.62
CA ILE A 86 5.19 -12.36 -5.46
C ILE A 86 5.04 -11.39 -4.30
N GLU A 87 3.86 -11.32 -3.72
CA GLU A 87 3.57 -10.46 -2.58
C GLU A 87 2.93 -11.31 -1.50
N GLY A 88 3.22 -10.99 -0.25
CA GLY A 88 2.50 -11.57 0.85
C GLY A 88 2.37 -10.61 2.01
N GLU A 89 1.16 -10.53 2.52
CA GLU A 89 0.77 -9.67 3.63
C GLU A 89 0.36 -10.51 4.82
N TYR A 90 0.57 -9.99 6.02
CA TYR A 90 0.13 -10.62 7.25
C TYR A 90 -0.35 -9.59 8.26
N THR A 91 -1.37 -9.98 9.02
CA THR A 91 -1.81 -9.29 10.23
C THR A 91 -2.00 -10.32 11.32
N LEU A 92 -1.08 -10.32 12.27
CA LEU A 92 -1.05 -11.23 13.41
C LEU A 92 -1.50 -10.50 14.67
N LEU A 93 -2.55 -11.02 15.30
CA LEU A 93 -3.19 -10.43 16.48
C LEU A 93 -2.87 -11.28 17.72
N PHE A 94 -2.05 -10.76 18.64
CA PHE A 94 -1.63 -11.49 19.83
C PHE A 94 -2.35 -11.02 21.09
N ASN A 95 -2.44 -11.92 22.07
CA ASN A 95 -2.83 -11.63 23.45
C ASN A 95 -4.11 -10.79 23.57
N LYS A 96 -5.19 -11.26 22.93
CA LYS A 96 -6.49 -10.54 22.91
C LYS A 96 -6.42 -9.16 22.24
N GLU A 97 -5.74 -9.10 21.09
CA GLU A 97 -5.47 -7.87 20.32
C GLU A 97 -4.74 -6.78 21.11
N LYS A 98 -3.92 -7.18 22.09
CA LYS A 98 -3.03 -6.25 22.79
C LYS A 98 -1.79 -5.93 21.97
N TYR A 99 -1.39 -6.83 21.07
CA TYR A 99 -0.27 -6.61 20.15
C TYR A 99 -0.69 -6.97 18.73
N ILE A 100 -0.21 -6.19 17.77
CA ILE A 100 -0.46 -6.38 16.34
C ILE A 100 0.89 -6.36 15.65
N LEU A 101 1.18 -7.42 14.89
CA LEU A 101 2.26 -7.45 13.91
C LEU A 101 1.62 -7.43 12.53
N ASN A 102 1.87 -6.36 11.79
CA ASN A 102 1.40 -6.19 10.42
C ASN A 102 2.59 -5.99 9.50
N GLY A 103 2.50 -6.50 8.28
CA GLY A 103 3.51 -6.23 7.27
C GLY A 103 3.21 -6.89 5.93
N GLU A 104 3.99 -6.48 4.95
CA GLU A 104 3.96 -6.93 3.57
C GLU A 104 5.40 -7.18 3.13
N ALA A 105 5.63 -8.32 2.48
CA ALA A 105 6.86 -8.58 1.75
C ALA A 105 6.53 -8.82 0.27
N SER A 106 7.22 -8.12 -0.62
CA SER A 106 7.03 -8.27 -2.06
C SER A 106 8.36 -8.44 -2.79
N PHE A 107 8.34 -9.27 -3.82
CA PHE A 107 9.40 -9.48 -4.78
C PHE A 107 8.83 -9.28 -6.18
N ARG A 108 9.36 -8.31 -6.92
CA ARG A 108 8.79 -7.93 -8.21
C ARG A 108 9.82 -7.66 -9.29
N LYS A 109 9.45 -8.01 -10.52
CA LYS A 109 10.06 -7.55 -11.77
C LYS A 109 8.97 -6.90 -12.63
N PHE A 110 8.88 -5.58 -12.59
CA PHE A 110 7.90 -4.81 -13.37
C PHE A 110 8.58 -3.56 -13.95
N PRO A 111 8.15 -3.09 -15.14
CA PRO A 111 8.56 -1.81 -15.65
C PRO A 111 8.00 -0.69 -14.77
N GLU A 112 8.76 0.41 -14.67
CA GLU A 112 8.30 1.65 -14.07
C GLU A 112 8.53 2.77 -15.07
N PHE A 113 7.57 3.70 -15.13
CA PHE A 113 7.72 4.94 -15.87
C PHE A 113 8.29 6.04 -14.96
N TYR A 114 9.26 6.77 -15.50
CA TYR A 114 9.89 7.92 -14.88
C TYR A 114 9.69 9.15 -15.76
N TYR A 115 9.30 10.28 -15.16
CA TYR A 115 8.98 11.53 -15.87
C TYR A 115 9.89 12.70 -15.44
N GLY A 116 10.88 12.42 -14.59
CA GLY A 116 11.64 13.45 -13.87
C GLY A 116 11.21 13.61 -12.40
N ILE A 117 11.77 14.63 -11.76
CA ILE A 117 11.50 15.01 -10.36
C ILE A 117 10.83 16.39 -10.33
N GLY A 118 9.80 16.53 -9.50
CA GLY A 118 9.07 17.77 -9.27
C GLY A 118 7.64 17.77 -9.82
N ASN A 119 6.92 18.86 -9.56
CA ASN A 119 5.49 19.00 -9.86
C ASN A 119 5.18 19.46 -11.30
N ASN A 120 6.19 19.99 -12.00
CA ASN A 120 6.07 20.59 -13.32
C ASN A 120 6.77 19.75 -14.41
N THR A 121 6.87 18.43 -14.19
CA THR A 121 7.44 17.50 -15.17
C THR A 121 6.49 17.29 -16.36
N ASN A 122 7.05 17.22 -17.56
CA ASN A 122 6.28 17.00 -18.79
C ASN A 122 6.04 15.49 -19.01
N GLU A 123 4.86 15.13 -19.52
CA GLU A 123 4.50 13.75 -19.88
C GLU A 123 5.42 13.18 -20.96
N THR A 124 5.90 14.03 -21.86
CA THR A 124 6.84 13.62 -22.93
C THR A 124 8.21 13.20 -22.42
N ASN A 125 8.52 13.42 -21.14
CA ASN A 125 9.76 12.96 -20.51
C ASN A 125 9.68 11.51 -20.03
N GLU A 126 8.65 10.77 -20.44
CA GLU A 126 8.46 9.37 -20.06
C GLU A 126 9.67 8.50 -20.44
N GLU A 127 10.20 7.82 -19.43
CA GLU A 127 11.26 6.84 -19.56
C GLU A 127 10.82 5.55 -18.88
N GLU A 128 10.71 4.48 -19.66
CA GLU A 128 10.46 3.14 -19.13
C GLU A 128 11.79 2.47 -18.76
N PHE A 129 11.82 1.83 -17.59
CA PHE A 129 12.95 1.00 -17.18
C PHE A 129 12.46 -0.20 -16.38
N SER A 130 13.23 -1.29 -16.44
CA SER A 130 12.94 -2.55 -15.74
C SER A 130 13.90 -2.72 -14.56
N TYR A 131 13.41 -3.30 -13.46
CA TYR A 131 14.25 -3.63 -12.30
C TYR A 131 13.70 -4.82 -11.53
N LEU A 132 14.56 -5.37 -10.67
CA LEU A 132 14.18 -6.31 -9.62
C LEU A 132 14.13 -5.57 -8.29
N SER A 133 13.02 -5.70 -7.56
CA SER A 133 12.96 -5.24 -6.17
C SER A 133 12.51 -6.31 -5.20
N PHE A 134 13.04 -6.20 -3.99
CA PHE A 134 12.53 -6.85 -2.81
C PHE A 134 12.21 -5.79 -1.76
N ASP A 135 10.97 -5.79 -1.30
CA ASP A 135 10.43 -4.86 -0.34
C ASP A 135 9.88 -5.62 0.87
N TRP A 136 10.15 -5.14 2.08
CA TRP A 136 9.54 -5.64 3.30
C TRP A 136 9.20 -4.45 4.19
N ASP A 137 7.91 -4.20 4.40
CA ASP A 137 7.37 -3.07 5.16
C ASP A 137 6.46 -3.60 6.27
N GLY A 138 6.41 -2.92 7.40
CA GLY A 138 5.39 -3.18 8.39
C GLY A 138 5.62 -2.49 9.71
N TYR A 139 4.89 -2.97 10.71
CA TYR A 139 4.97 -2.49 12.07
C TYR A 139 4.62 -3.56 13.10
N PHE A 140 5.14 -3.36 14.30
CA PHE A 140 4.74 -4.05 15.51
C PHE A 140 4.25 -3.02 16.53
N VAL A 141 2.99 -3.12 16.93
CA VAL A 141 2.36 -2.15 17.84
C VAL A 141 1.66 -2.82 19.01
N ARG A 142 1.60 -2.11 20.13
CA ARG A 142 0.87 -2.48 21.34
C ARG A 142 -0.31 -1.52 21.54
N LYS A 143 -1.46 -2.07 21.92
CA LYS A 143 -2.64 -1.31 22.35
C LYS A 143 -2.36 -0.62 23.70
N LEU A 144 -2.37 0.71 23.71
CA LEU A 144 -2.15 1.54 24.89
C LEU A 144 -3.47 1.91 25.58
N ARG A 145 -4.48 2.29 24.77
CA ARG A 145 -5.86 2.61 25.17
C ARG A 145 -6.81 2.10 24.10
N PRO A 146 -8.15 2.08 24.32
CA PRO A 146 -9.09 1.79 23.25
C PRO A 146 -8.75 2.63 22.00
N ASN A 147 -8.67 1.95 20.85
CA ASN A 147 -8.36 2.52 19.54
C ASN A 147 -6.94 3.10 19.36
N LEU A 148 -6.10 3.18 20.41
CA LEU A 148 -4.77 3.79 20.33
C LEU A 148 -3.66 2.74 20.50
N PHE A 149 -2.76 2.69 19.53
CA PHE A 149 -1.65 1.76 19.45
C PHE A 149 -0.33 2.49 19.24
N VAL A 150 0.73 2.03 19.90
CA VAL A 150 2.08 2.61 19.81
C VAL A 150 3.07 1.47 19.57
N GLY A 151 4.08 1.70 18.75
CA GLY A 151 5.13 0.71 18.55
C GLY A 151 6.22 1.15 17.59
N ILE A 152 6.75 0.17 16.86
CA ILE A 152 7.90 0.33 15.96
C ILE A 152 7.46 -0.06 14.56
N SER A 153 7.85 0.75 13.57
CA SER A 153 7.74 0.44 12.15
C SER A 153 9.12 0.14 11.57
N TYR A 154 9.14 -0.65 10.50
CA TYR A 154 10.36 -1.02 9.79
C TYR A 154 10.12 -1.02 8.28
N LYS A 155 11.19 -0.80 7.53
CA LYS A 155 11.22 -0.91 6.06
C LYS A 155 12.58 -1.44 5.64
N PHE A 156 12.59 -2.51 4.88
CA PHE A 156 13.70 -2.93 4.06
C PHE A 156 13.27 -2.81 2.60
N SER A 157 14.11 -2.21 1.76
CA SER A 157 13.86 -2.17 0.32
C SER A 157 15.18 -2.27 -0.42
N GLN A 158 15.21 -3.14 -1.42
CA GLN A 158 16.36 -3.32 -2.27
C GLN A 158 15.92 -3.38 -3.72
N MET A 159 16.53 -2.54 -4.55
CA MET A 159 16.37 -2.51 -5.99
C MET A 159 17.71 -2.81 -6.67
N TYR A 160 17.70 -3.70 -7.65
CA TYR A 160 18.89 -4.15 -8.37
C TYR A 160 18.54 -4.63 -9.78
N GLY A 161 19.56 -4.86 -10.62
CA GLY A 161 19.36 -5.29 -12.00
C GLY A 161 18.56 -4.26 -12.81
N VAL A 162 18.89 -2.98 -12.62
CA VAL A 162 18.20 -1.87 -13.28
C VAL A 162 18.66 -1.78 -14.73
N GLU A 163 17.73 -1.96 -15.64
CA GLU A 163 17.95 -1.87 -17.08
C GLU A 163 17.52 -0.46 -17.54
N LEU A 164 18.47 0.47 -17.54
CA LEU A 164 18.26 1.84 -18.01
C LEU A 164 18.65 1.94 -19.48
N THR A 165 17.83 2.62 -20.27
CA THR A 165 18.16 2.97 -21.66
C THR A 165 19.24 4.05 -21.67
N GLU A 166 20.29 3.87 -22.47
CA GLU A 166 21.33 4.90 -22.66
C GLU A 166 20.75 6.15 -23.33
N ASN A 167 21.28 7.34 -23.01
CA ASN A 167 20.80 8.64 -23.51
C ASN A 167 19.45 9.14 -22.96
N THR A 168 18.91 8.51 -21.92
CA THR A 168 17.76 9.06 -21.18
C THR A 168 18.22 9.89 -19.97
N THR A 169 17.33 10.73 -19.41
CA THR A 169 17.65 11.54 -18.24
C THR A 169 18.01 10.68 -17.04
N LEU A 170 17.29 9.58 -16.77
CA LEU A 170 17.61 8.68 -15.67
C LEU A 170 18.86 7.85 -15.97
N GLY A 171 19.02 7.35 -17.20
CA GLY A 171 20.18 6.55 -17.65
C GLY A 171 21.52 7.26 -17.50
N ASN A 172 21.54 8.56 -17.79
CA ASN A 172 22.72 9.43 -17.65
C ASN A 172 22.80 10.15 -16.29
N SER A 173 21.83 9.96 -15.40
CA SER A 173 21.79 10.67 -14.13
C SER A 173 22.85 10.16 -13.14
N THR A 174 23.33 11.09 -12.32
CA THR A 174 24.11 10.81 -11.11
C THR A 174 23.22 10.78 -9.85
N LEU A 175 21.90 10.69 -10.05
CA LEU A 175 20.94 10.72 -8.96
C LEU A 175 21.17 9.53 -8.01
N PRO A 176 21.11 9.77 -6.68
CA PRO A 176 21.18 8.70 -5.69
C PRO A 176 20.22 7.56 -6.03
N GLY A 177 20.71 6.32 -6.02
CA GLY A 177 19.90 5.13 -6.20
C GLY A 177 19.35 4.86 -7.60
N ALA A 178 19.70 5.67 -8.62
CA ALA A 178 19.20 5.49 -10.00
C ALA A 178 19.54 4.11 -10.58
N LYS A 179 20.72 3.57 -10.26
CA LYS A 179 21.18 2.23 -10.70
C LYS A 179 20.87 1.11 -9.71
N GLY A 180 19.98 1.39 -8.75
CA GLY A 180 19.64 0.50 -7.66
C GLY A 180 20.09 1.04 -6.30
N PHE A 181 19.49 0.49 -5.25
CA PHE A 181 19.74 0.88 -3.87
C PHE A 181 19.41 -0.27 -2.93
N ARG A 182 19.96 -0.22 -1.72
CA ARG A 182 19.45 -0.91 -0.55
C ARG A 182 19.21 0.10 0.55
N VAL A 183 18.05 0.03 1.19
CA VAL A 183 17.72 0.90 2.34
C VAL A 183 17.12 0.04 3.44
N THR A 184 17.45 0.37 4.69
CA THR A 184 16.87 -0.24 5.88
C THR A 184 16.56 0.86 6.87
N GLY A 185 15.30 0.96 7.25
CA GLY A 185 14.79 2.01 8.12
C GLY A 185 13.93 1.43 9.22
N VAL A 186 14.06 2.02 10.41
CA VAL A 186 13.26 1.66 11.59
C VAL A 186 12.87 2.94 12.32
N GLY A 187 11.77 2.90 13.06
CA GLY A 187 11.44 4.00 13.96
C GLY A 187 10.03 3.94 14.53
N PRO A 188 9.64 4.90 15.36
CA PRO A 188 8.36 4.86 16.08
C PRO A 188 7.16 4.98 15.14
N THR A 189 6.06 4.33 15.53
CA THR A 189 4.74 4.47 14.89
C THR A 189 3.63 4.62 15.93
N LEU A 190 2.62 5.40 15.57
CA LEU A 190 1.41 5.65 16.33
C LEU A 190 0.21 5.40 15.41
N ILE A 191 -0.73 4.58 15.88
CA ILE A 191 -1.95 4.27 15.13
C ILE A 191 -3.15 4.53 16.03
N TYR A 192 -4.07 5.36 15.56
CA TYR A 192 -5.41 5.50 16.11
C TYR A 192 -6.40 4.89 15.13
N ASP A 193 -7.11 3.83 15.50
CA ASP A 193 -8.15 3.22 14.66
C ASP A 193 -9.44 3.01 15.44
N SER A 194 -10.45 3.80 15.10
CA SER A 194 -11.80 3.77 15.65
C SER A 194 -12.85 3.40 14.59
N ARG A 195 -12.40 2.98 13.40
CA ARG A 195 -13.29 2.59 12.32
C ARG A 195 -14.14 1.40 12.74
N ASN A 196 -15.41 1.42 12.33
CA ASN A 196 -16.30 0.29 12.57
C ASN A 196 -15.98 -0.93 11.68
N SER A 197 -15.34 -0.71 10.53
CA SER A 197 -14.83 -1.75 9.65
C SER A 197 -13.52 -1.28 9.03
N VAL A 198 -12.54 -2.18 8.92
CA VAL A 198 -11.23 -1.90 8.33
C VAL A 198 -11.31 -1.84 6.80
N ILE A 199 -12.23 -2.60 6.20
CA ILE A 199 -12.34 -2.79 4.75
C ILE A 199 -13.44 -1.93 4.11
N ASN A 200 -14.46 -1.53 4.88
CA ASN A 200 -15.56 -0.70 4.40
C ASN A 200 -16.11 0.15 5.56
N ALA A 201 -15.33 1.14 5.97
CA ALA A 201 -15.68 2.03 7.08
C ALA A 201 -16.83 2.96 6.69
N THR A 202 -17.84 3.04 7.56
CA THR A 202 -18.97 3.98 7.43
C THR A 202 -18.92 5.09 8.50
N ARG A 203 -18.19 4.84 9.59
CA ARG A 203 -18.00 5.78 10.69
C ARG A 203 -16.66 5.57 11.39
N GLY A 204 -16.25 6.57 12.16
CA GLY A 204 -15.01 6.54 12.93
C GLY A 204 -13.89 7.28 12.20
N ALA A 205 -12.66 7.10 12.69
CA ALA A 205 -11.46 7.72 12.16
C ALA A 205 -10.29 6.73 12.22
N TYR A 206 -9.35 6.90 11.31
CA TYR A 206 -8.06 6.23 11.29
C TYR A 206 -6.96 7.28 11.15
N VAL A 207 -5.93 7.18 11.98
CA VAL A 207 -4.73 8.02 11.90
C VAL A 207 -3.53 7.11 12.07
N GLU A 208 -2.70 7.01 11.04
CA GLU A 208 -1.37 6.40 11.17
C GLU A 208 -0.32 7.47 11.00
N THR A 209 0.67 7.48 11.89
CA THR A 209 1.87 8.28 11.69
C THR A 209 3.10 7.54 12.15
N PHE A 210 4.20 7.72 11.43
CA PHE A 210 5.50 7.18 11.81
C PHE A 210 6.62 8.15 11.46
N ALA A 211 7.76 7.94 12.13
CA ALA A 211 9.05 8.46 11.73
C ALA A 211 10.00 7.27 11.54
N ARG A 212 10.56 7.11 10.35
CA ARG A 212 11.54 6.06 10.03
C ARG A 212 12.89 6.70 9.76
N PHE A 213 13.92 6.15 10.40
CA PHE A 213 15.30 6.56 10.24
C PHE A 213 16.03 5.49 9.43
N PHE A 214 16.41 5.82 8.21
CA PHE A 214 17.19 4.97 7.33
C PHE A 214 18.67 5.26 7.57
N ASN A 215 19.45 4.20 7.78
CA ASN A 215 20.86 4.35 8.10
C ASN A 215 21.74 3.26 7.49
N GLN A 216 22.95 3.64 7.07
CA GLN A 216 23.97 2.71 6.58
C GLN A 216 24.37 1.65 7.63
N SER A 217 24.34 1.99 8.92
CA SER A 217 24.60 1.08 10.04
C SER A 217 23.57 -0.06 10.15
N PHE A 218 22.38 0.10 9.55
CA PHE A 218 21.36 -0.95 9.47
C PHE A 218 21.50 -1.83 8.22
N GLY A 219 22.58 -1.67 7.44
CA GLY A 219 22.87 -2.45 6.24
C GLY A 219 22.27 -1.87 4.95
N GLY A 220 21.84 -0.61 4.95
CA GLY A 220 21.50 0.16 3.76
C GLY A 220 22.69 0.94 3.18
N ASP A 221 22.47 1.58 2.04
CA ASP A 221 23.47 2.38 1.31
C ASP A 221 23.27 3.90 1.51
N TYR A 222 22.18 4.32 2.16
CA TYR A 222 21.76 5.73 2.25
C TYR A 222 21.25 6.11 3.63
N ASP A 223 21.53 7.35 4.04
CA ASP A 223 21.04 7.95 5.28
C ASP A 223 19.98 9.03 4.99
N TYR A 224 18.76 8.81 5.47
CA TYR A 224 17.66 9.76 5.36
C TYR A 224 16.56 9.46 6.38
N GLN A 225 15.64 10.40 6.55
CA GLN A 225 14.50 10.32 7.44
C GLN A 225 13.22 10.32 6.61
N PHE A 226 12.20 9.59 7.06
CA PHE A 226 10.88 9.57 6.43
C PHE A 226 9.80 9.70 7.49
N TYR A 227 9.03 10.77 7.40
CA TYR A 227 7.85 11.04 8.22
C TYR A 227 6.59 10.86 7.37
N ARG A 228 5.62 10.13 7.90
CA ARG A 228 4.33 9.90 7.22
C ARG A 228 3.18 10.19 8.17
N ILE A 229 2.10 10.74 7.63
CA ILE A 229 0.80 10.84 8.29
C ILE A 229 -0.32 10.48 7.31
N ASP A 230 -1.20 9.56 7.69
CA ASP A 230 -2.40 9.16 6.94
C ASP A 230 -3.63 9.39 7.83
N ALA A 231 -4.23 10.56 7.62
CA ALA A 231 -5.48 11.11 8.13
C ALA A 231 -6.76 10.56 7.50
N ARG A 232 -7.63 9.78 8.15
CA ARG A 232 -8.93 9.36 7.57
C ARG A 232 -10.10 9.57 8.52
N LYS A 233 -11.22 10.05 8.00
CA LYS A 233 -12.47 10.25 8.75
C LYS A 233 -13.69 9.89 7.91
N TYR A 234 -14.65 9.19 8.54
CA TYR A 234 -15.88 8.75 7.88
C TYR A 234 -17.09 9.30 8.62
N PHE A 235 -17.95 9.99 7.89
CA PHE A 235 -19.17 10.61 8.37
C PHE A 235 -20.38 9.90 7.78
N PRO A 236 -21.17 9.16 8.58
CA PRO A 236 -22.44 8.66 8.12
C PRO A 236 -23.42 9.83 7.96
N LEU A 237 -23.92 10.04 6.74
CA LEU A 237 -24.87 11.10 6.39
C LEU A 237 -26.34 10.63 6.45
N SER A 238 -26.57 9.34 6.68
CA SER A 238 -27.88 8.74 6.87
C SER A 238 -27.91 7.86 8.13
N SER A 239 -29.09 7.72 8.75
CA SER A 239 -29.27 6.93 9.97
C SER A 239 -29.00 5.43 9.78
N ASP A 240 -29.12 4.93 8.56
CA ASP A 240 -28.80 3.56 8.18
C ASP A 240 -27.33 3.37 7.75
N GLU A 241 -26.52 4.44 7.82
CA GLU A 241 -25.10 4.49 7.45
C GLU A 241 -24.79 4.07 6.01
N ARG A 242 -25.79 4.08 5.11
CA ARG A 242 -25.58 3.74 3.70
C ARG A 242 -25.03 4.91 2.89
N HIS A 243 -25.28 6.15 3.33
CA HIS A 243 -24.67 7.34 2.77
C HIS A 243 -23.49 7.76 3.64
N VAL A 244 -22.29 7.81 3.06
CA VAL A 244 -21.06 8.09 3.80
C VAL A 244 -20.23 9.12 3.06
N LEU A 245 -19.82 10.18 3.76
CA LEU A 245 -18.75 11.05 3.32
C LEU A 245 -17.44 10.63 3.98
N ALA A 246 -16.50 10.16 3.18
CA ALA A 246 -15.16 9.77 3.60
C ALA A 246 -14.17 10.86 3.21
N LEU A 247 -13.30 11.26 4.13
CA LEU A 247 -12.22 12.22 3.91
C LEU A 247 -10.89 11.57 4.23
N GLN A 248 -9.87 11.87 3.41
CA GLN A 248 -8.49 11.46 3.64
C GLN A 248 -7.53 12.63 3.44
N ALA A 249 -6.50 12.71 4.28
CA ALA A 249 -5.34 13.58 4.13
C ALA A 249 -4.06 12.77 4.32
N LEU A 250 -3.15 12.81 3.36
CA LEU A 250 -1.86 12.13 3.37
C LEU A 250 -0.75 13.17 3.35
N GLY A 251 0.28 12.96 4.17
CA GLY A 251 1.52 13.71 4.14
C GLY A 251 2.71 12.77 4.23
N GLU A 252 3.67 12.94 3.33
CA GLU A 252 4.93 12.24 3.28
C GLU A 252 6.07 13.24 3.18
N PHE A 253 7.04 13.15 4.09
CA PHE A 253 8.14 14.09 4.18
C PHE A 253 9.46 13.36 4.37
N ARG A 254 10.43 13.62 3.50
CA ARG A 254 11.72 12.95 3.53
C ARG A 254 12.88 13.95 3.56
N GLU A 255 13.87 13.67 4.40
CA GLU A 255 15.05 14.53 4.58
C GLU A 255 16.35 13.74 4.55
N GLY A 256 17.37 14.28 3.88
CA GLY A 256 18.68 13.62 3.68
C GLY A 256 18.90 13.15 2.23
N THR A 257 19.73 12.11 2.08
CA THR A 257 20.10 11.57 0.76
C THR A 257 19.17 10.43 0.38
N ILE A 258 18.11 10.74 -0.36
CA ILE A 258 17.03 9.80 -0.68
C ILE A 258 17.30 9.21 -2.08
N PRO A 259 17.32 7.87 -2.23
CA PRO A 259 17.29 7.24 -3.55
C PRO A 259 16.12 7.75 -4.39
N VAL A 260 16.32 8.02 -5.68
CA VAL A 260 15.29 8.58 -6.58
C VAL A 260 14.01 7.73 -6.62
N HIS A 261 14.14 6.42 -6.52
CA HIS A 261 13.01 5.49 -6.46
C HIS A 261 12.36 5.39 -5.06
N GLN A 262 12.94 6.02 -4.04
CA GLN A 262 12.39 6.15 -2.69
C GLN A 262 11.85 7.57 -2.42
N LEU A 263 11.84 8.45 -3.42
CA LEU A 263 11.09 9.71 -3.33
C LEU A 263 9.61 9.44 -3.15
N SER A 264 8.89 10.40 -2.57
CA SER A 264 7.45 10.31 -2.43
C SER A 264 6.77 10.43 -3.79
N ARG A 265 5.75 9.60 -4.00
CA ARG A 265 5.10 9.40 -5.31
C ARG A 265 3.63 9.78 -5.20
N MET A 266 3.20 10.68 -6.07
CA MET A 266 1.78 11.01 -6.21
C MET A 266 1.09 10.00 -7.13
N GLY A 267 -0.19 9.73 -6.84
CA GLY A 267 -1.05 8.92 -7.69
C GLY A 267 -1.12 7.46 -7.26
N GLY A 268 -1.70 6.64 -8.14
CA GLY A 268 -2.05 5.27 -7.86
C GLY A 268 -3.54 5.09 -7.56
N ASP A 269 -3.87 3.94 -7.04
CA ASP A 269 -5.23 3.45 -6.91
C ASP A 269 -5.94 3.87 -5.61
N ALA A 270 -5.18 4.26 -4.58
CA ALA A 270 -5.69 4.60 -3.26
C ALA A 270 -5.99 6.11 -3.10
N ILE A 271 -5.09 6.98 -3.56
CA ILE A 271 -5.21 8.45 -3.44
C ILE A 271 -4.70 9.14 -4.71
N MET A 272 -5.30 10.27 -5.08
CA MET A 272 -5.01 10.97 -6.34
C MET A 272 -5.18 10.06 -7.57
N ARG A 273 -6.23 9.22 -7.54
CA ARG A 273 -6.62 8.31 -8.64
C ARG A 273 -6.68 9.04 -9.98
N GLY A 274 -6.28 8.40 -11.06
CA GLY A 274 -6.13 9.03 -12.37
C GLY A 274 -4.69 9.43 -12.70
N HIS A 275 -3.86 9.69 -11.69
CA HIS A 275 -2.42 9.84 -11.88
C HIS A 275 -1.73 8.49 -11.78
N TYR A 276 -0.88 8.15 -12.75
CA TYR A 276 0.04 7.01 -12.63
C TYR A 276 0.89 7.16 -11.35
N ASN A 277 1.09 6.06 -10.62
CA ASN A 277 1.83 6.10 -9.35
C ASN A 277 3.29 6.51 -9.58
N GLY A 278 3.64 7.72 -9.14
CA GLY A 278 4.97 8.30 -9.38
C GLY A 278 5.08 9.11 -10.67
N ARG A 279 3.93 9.47 -11.28
CA ARG A 279 3.86 10.48 -12.37
C ARG A 279 4.52 11.79 -11.94
N PHE A 280 4.26 12.21 -10.71
CA PHE A 280 4.98 13.26 -10.02
C PHE A 280 5.68 12.66 -8.81
N ARG A 281 6.95 13.01 -8.60
CA ARG A 281 7.75 12.55 -7.47
C ARG A 281 8.67 13.64 -6.96
N GLU A 282 8.83 13.72 -5.65
CA GLU A 282 9.74 14.66 -4.99
C GLU A 282 10.00 14.20 -3.54
N LYS A 283 10.88 14.90 -2.82
CA LYS A 283 11.16 14.65 -1.40
C LYS A 283 9.92 14.61 -0.51
N HIS A 284 8.97 15.49 -0.77
CA HIS A 284 7.75 15.59 0.01
C HIS A 284 6.52 15.52 -0.91
N TYR A 285 5.43 15.00 -0.35
CA TYR A 285 4.15 14.85 -1.02
C TYR A 285 3.04 15.05 0.00
N TRP A 286 2.02 15.82 -0.36
CA TRP A 286 0.78 15.86 0.39
C TRP A 286 -0.41 15.76 -0.56
N ALA A 287 -1.48 15.16 -0.07
CA ALA A 287 -2.75 15.10 -0.79
C ALA A 287 -3.93 15.08 0.18
N MET A 288 -5.06 15.56 -0.30
CA MET A 288 -6.36 15.44 0.37
C MET A 288 -7.37 14.92 -0.64
N GLN A 289 -8.28 14.06 -0.20
CA GLN A 289 -9.39 13.61 -1.03
C GLN A 289 -10.67 13.42 -0.22
N SER A 290 -11.79 13.56 -0.93
CA SER A 290 -13.12 13.29 -0.43
C SER A 290 -13.81 12.26 -1.32
N GLU A 291 -14.55 11.34 -0.73
CA GLU A 291 -15.33 10.33 -1.43
C GLU A 291 -16.72 10.23 -0.80
N TYR A 292 -17.75 10.41 -1.61
CA TYR A 292 -19.13 10.21 -1.20
C TYR A 292 -19.62 8.85 -1.70
N ARG A 293 -20.00 7.98 -0.77
CA ARG A 293 -20.45 6.60 -1.03
C ARG A 293 -21.96 6.51 -0.80
N PHE A 294 -22.69 5.90 -1.73
CA PHE A 294 -24.14 5.75 -1.63
C PHE A 294 -24.63 4.45 -2.29
N PRO A 295 -25.74 3.85 -1.80
CA PRO A 295 -26.31 2.67 -2.41
C PRO A 295 -27.07 3.03 -3.69
N ILE A 296 -27.04 2.14 -4.69
CA ILE A 296 -27.92 2.21 -5.86
C ILE A 296 -29.05 1.20 -5.67
N TYR A 297 -28.71 -0.09 -5.56
CA TYR A 297 -29.69 -1.16 -5.43
C TYR A 297 -29.09 -2.43 -4.84
N ARG A 298 -29.63 -2.91 -3.72
CA ARG A 298 -29.21 -4.15 -3.02
C ARG A 298 -27.70 -4.22 -2.78
N PHE A 299 -26.97 -4.98 -3.60
CA PHE A 299 -25.53 -5.20 -3.53
C PHE A 299 -24.73 -4.19 -4.35
N LEU A 300 -25.39 -3.35 -5.15
CA LEU A 300 -24.79 -2.34 -5.99
C LEU A 300 -24.82 -0.97 -5.28
N GLY A 301 -23.65 -0.36 -5.16
CA GLY A 301 -23.46 1.03 -4.74
C GLY A 301 -22.63 1.80 -5.75
N ALA A 302 -22.49 3.10 -5.51
CA ALA A 302 -21.61 3.96 -6.27
C ALA A 302 -20.90 4.97 -5.37
N VAL A 303 -19.85 5.56 -5.93
CA VAL A 303 -19.08 6.62 -5.30
C VAL A 303 -18.85 7.77 -6.27
N GLY A 304 -18.76 8.98 -5.73
CA GLY A 304 -18.13 10.13 -6.40
C GLY A 304 -16.97 10.62 -5.55
N PHE A 305 -15.84 10.92 -6.16
CA PHE A 305 -14.65 11.36 -5.44
C PHE A 305 -13.93 12.52 -6.14
N ALA A 306 -13.24 13.31 -5.33
CA ALA A 306 -12.36 14.36 -5.79
C ALA A 306 -11.16 14.48 -4.83
N GLY A 307 -10.00 14.81 -5.36
CA GLY A 307 -8.77 14.99 -4.60
C GLY A 307 -7.88 16.07 -5.18
N ILE A 308 -7.04 16.62 -4.31
CA ILE A 308 -6.00 17.58 -4.63
C ILE A 308 -4.69 17.19 -3.96
N GLY A 309 -3.57 17.51 -4.58
CA GLY A 309 -2.27 17.24 -3.98
C GLY A 309 -1.12 17.92 -4.70
N ASN A 310 0.05 17.86 -4.09
CA ASN A 310 1.27 18.41 -4.66
C ASN A 310 2.51 17.63 -4.20
N VAL A 311 3.52 17.53 -5.06
CA VAL A 311 4.87 17.13 -4.68
C VAL A 311 5.76 18.36 -4.59
N CYS A 312 6.53 18.50 -3.52
CA CYS A 312 7.34 19.70 -3.29
C CYS A 312 8.69 19.38 -2.71
N LYS A 313 9.70 20.15 -3.13
CA LYS A 313 11.06 20.08 -2.56
C LYS A 313 11.12 20.74 -1.19
N ASP A 314 10.31 21.78 -0.98
CA ASP A 314 10.06 22.43 0.31
C ASP A 314 8.57 22.75 0.43
N CYS A 315 7.84 21.88 1.15
CA CYS A 315 6.40 22.04 1.35
C CYS A 315 6.02 23.03 2.45
N PHE A 316 6.99 23.67 3.13
CA PHE A 316 6.71 24.70 4.13
C PHE A 316 6.67 26.11 3.53
N SER A 317 6.98 26.23 2.24
CA SER A 317 6.87 27.45 1.45
C SER A 317 5.49 27.60 0.80
N SER A 318 5.18 28.81 0.28
CA SER A 318 3.97 29.04 -0.51
C SER A 318 3.88 28.20 -1.78
N ASP A 319 5.02 27.69 -2.26
CA ASP A 319 5.09 26.92 -3.50
C ASP A 319 4.40 25.55 -3.36
N ALA A 320 4.22 25.06 -2.12
CA ALA A 320 3.49 23.83 -1.85
C ALA A 320 2.01 23.88 -2.29
N PHE A 321 1.46 25.09 -2.47
CA PHE A 321 0.07 25.31 -2.86
C PHE A 321 -0.08 25.88 -4.28
N LYS A 322 1.01 26.05 -5.02
CA LYS A 322 0.99 26.42 -6.44
C LYS A 322 0.90 25.16 -7.30
N ASP A 323 0.29 25.30 -8.48
CA ASP A 323 0.19 24.23 -9.49
C ASP A 323 -0.38 22.91 -8.96
N LEU A 324 -1.38 22.99 -8.07
CA LEU A 324 -2.03 21.82 -7.47
C LEU A 324 -2.49 20.85 -8.55
N LYS A 325 -2.22 19.57 -8.33
CA LYS A 325 -2.79 18.51 -9.17
C LYS A 325 -4.15 18.16 -8.60
N TYR A 326 -5.09 17.94 -9.50
CA TYR A 326 -6.46 17.55 -9.18
C TYR A 326 -6.73 16.13 -9.67
N SER A 327 -7.71 15.49 -9.05
CA SER A 327 -8.25 14.19 -9.43
C SER A 327 -9.75 14.22 -9.19
N VAL A 328 -10.55 13.81 -10.17
CA VAL A 328 -12.01 13.72 -10.02
C VAL A 328 -12.49 12.44 -10.68
N GLY A 329 -13.41 11.73 -10.06
CA GLY A 329 -13.92 10.51 -10.64
C GLY A 329 -15.14 9.96 -9.95
N GLY A 330 -15.55 8.79 -10.42
CA GLY A 330 -16.65 8.03 -9.84
C GLY A 330 -16.40 6.55 -10.00
N GLY A 331 -17.19 5.75 -9.29
CA GLY A 331 -17.03 4.31 -9.36
C GLY A 331 -18.24 3.54 -8.90
N LEU A 332 -18.29 2.28 -9.28
CA LEU A 332 -19.29 1.30 -8.86
C LEU A 332 -18.72 0.41 -7.76
N ARG A 333 -19.61 -0.04 -6.87
CA ARG A 333 -19.31 -0.98 -5.79
C ARG A 333 -20.24 -2.17 -5.90
N ILE A 334 -19.69 -3.36 -6.13
CA ILE A 334 -20.44 -4.61 -6.18
C ILE A 334 -20.07 -5.40 -4.93
N MET A 335 -21.01 -5.53 -3.99
CA MET A 335 -20.77 -6.28 -2.75
C MET A 335 -20.66 -7.78 -3.04
N VAL A 336 -19.45 -8.32 -2.83
CA VAL A 336 -19.13 -9.73 -3.09
C VAL A 336 -19.18 -10.59 -1.83
N ASP A 337 -18.97 -10.00 -0.65
CA ASP A 337 -19.16 -10.65 0.65
C ASP A 337 -19.99 -9.73 1.55
N LYS A 338 -21.19 -10.19 1.93
CA LYS A 338 -22.12 -9.42 2.75
C LYS A 338 -21.75 -9.44 4.25
N GLU A 339 -21.14 -10.52 4.73
CA GLU A 339 -20.78 -10.66 6.15
C GLU A 339 -19.62 -9.73 6.48
N GLU A 340 -18.59 -9.73 5.63
CA GLU A 340 -17.42 -8.88 5.79
C GLU A 340 -17.62 -7.49 5.15
N ARG A 341 -18.64 -7.30 4.31
CA ARG A 341 -18.88 -6.07 3.51
C ARG A 341 -17.76 -5.77 2.51
N VAL A 342 -17.22 -6.81 1.89
CA VAL A 342 -16.21 -6.68 0.83
C VAL A 342 -16.90 -6.26 -0.46
N ASN A 343 -16.38 -5.21 -1.08
CA ASN A 343 -16.81 -4.72 -2.38
C ASN A 343 -15.75 -5.02 -3.45
N LEU A 344 -16.20 -5.41 -4.64
CA LEU A 344 -15.46 -5.20 -5.89
C LEU A 344 -15.67 -3.73 -6.30
N ARG A 345 -14.58 -2.98 -6.34
CA ARG A 345 -14.47 -1.57 -6.71
C ARG A 345 -14.10 -1.47 -8.19
N ILE A 346 -14.89 -0.67 -8.92
CA ILE A 346 -14.64 -0.32 -10.31
C ILE A 346 -14.64 1.21 -10.37
N ASP A 347 -13.47 1.84 -10.47
CA ASP A 347 -13.32 3.29 -10.47
C ASP A 347 -12.84 3.79 -11.84
N TYR A 348 -13.34 4.96 -12.24
CA TYR A 348 -12.81 5.72 -13.36
C TYR A 348 -12.50 7.15 -12.90
N ALA A 349 -11.26 7.57 -13.11
CA ALA A 349 -10.74 8.83 -12.61
C ALA A 349 -10.15 9.66 -13.73
N PHE A 350 -10.43 10.97 -13.72
CA PHE A 350 -9.94 11.95 -14.66
C PHE A 350 -8.96 12.90 -13.97
N VAL A 351 -7.92 13.24 -14.72
CA VAL A 351 -6.87 14.19 -14.33
C VAL A 351 -6.52 15.06 -15.52
N GLU A 352 -5.72 16.11 -15.30
CA GLU A 352 -5.10 16.81 -16.42
C GLU A 352 -4.14 15.84 -17.15
N GLY A 353 -4.29 15.72 -18.47
CA GLY A 353 -3.44 14.84 -19.30
C GLY A 353 -3.98 13.42 -19.50
N GLY A 354 -5.00 12.97 -18.77
CA GLY A 354 -5.53 11.62 -18.98
C GLY A 354 -6.61 11.14 -18.03
N SER A 355 -6.83 9.82 -18.08
CA SER A 355 -7.79 9.12 -17.23
C SER A 355 -7.29 7.72 -16.94
N GLU A 356 -7.59 7.20 -15.76
CA GLU A 356 -7.25 5.83 -15.36
C GLU A 356 -8.48 5.06 -14.91
N PHE A 357 -8.41 3.75 -15.10
CA PHE A 357 -9.46 2.81 -14.73
C PHE A 357 -8.90 1.75 -13.76
N TYR A 358 -9.64 1.50 -12.69
CA TYR A 358 -9.21 0.59 -11.62
C TYR A 358 -10.27 -0.47 -11.33
N ILE A 359 -9.84 -1.73 -11.23
CA ILE A 359 -10.65 -2.82 -10.68
C ILE A 359 -9.90 -3.39 -9.48
N GLN A 360 -10.51 -3.32 -8.30
CA GLN A 360 -9.90 -3.79 -7.06
C GLN A 360 -10.91 -4.40 -6.09
N PHE A 361 -10.42 -5.21 -5.16
CA PHE A 361 -11.19 -5.58 -3.98
C PHE A 361 -10.97 -4.53 -2.89
N THR A 362 -12.01 -4.23 -2.12
CA THR A 362 -12.05 -3.23 -1.04
C THR A 362 -12.09 -1.76 -1.49
N GLU A 363 -12.44 -0.88 -0.55
CA GLU A 363 -12.48 0.56 -0.77
C GLU A 363 -11.07 1.15 -0.88
N ALA A 364 -10.93 2.30 -1.56
CA ALA A 364 -9.63 2.96 -1.75
C ALA A 364 -8.97 3.41 -0.43
N PHE A 365 -9.79 3.75 0.57
CA PHE A 365 -9.33 4.12 1.90
C PHE A 365 -10.37 3.93 3.00
#